data_AF-A0ABD0RTJ5-F1
#
_entry.id   AF-A0ABD0RTJ5-F1
#
_cell.length_a   1.000
_cell.length_b   1.000
_cell.length_c   1.000
_cell.angle_alpha   90.00
_cell.angle_beta   90.00
_cell.angle_gamma   90.00
#
_symmetry.space_group_name_H-M   'P 1'
#
loop_
_entity.id
_entity.type
_entity.pdbx_description
1 polymer ?
#
loop_
_entity_poly.entity_id
_entity_poly.type
_entity_poly.pdbx_seq_one_letter_code
_entity_poly.pdbx_strand_id
1 'polypeptide(L)' 'NNLLMLAILAFEVTIYRHQEFFRLRNKLSPPPSRTIFHDITRQHLDNGIIDCAKYFINYFFYKFGLE' A
#
# COMPACT_ATOMS: atom_id res chain seq x y z
N ASN A 1 -21.30 1.02 -19.30
CA ASN A 1 -20.56 0.36 -18.20
C ASN A 1 -19.19 -0.19 -18.61
N ASN A 2 -19.04 -0.75 -19.82
CA ASN A 2 -17.80 -1.42 -20.25
C ASN A 2 -16.59 -0.48 -20.38
N LEU A 3 -16.80 0.78 -20.74
CA LEU A 3 -15.71 1.78 -20.81
C LEU A 3 -15.12 2.10 -19.43
N LEU A 4 -15.96 2.18 -18.38
CA LEU A 4 -15.48 2.39 -17.01
C LEU A 4 -14.69 1.18 -16.52
N MET A 5 -15.16 -0.03 -16.82
CA MET A 5 -14.43 -1.26 -16.50
C MET A 5 -13.06 -1.31 -17.19
N LEU A 6 -13.01 -0.94 -18.48
CA LEU A 6 -11.75 -0.84 -19.22
C LEU A 6 -10.82 0.22 -18.65
N ALA A 7 -11.35 1.39 -18.25
CA ALA A 7 -10.57 2.46 -17.65
C ALA A 7 -9.96 2.02 -16.30
N ILE A 8 -10.71 1.29 -15.46
CA ILE A 8 -10.20 0.76 -14.19
C ILE A 8 -9.09 -0.28 -14.43
N LEU A 9 -9.26 -1.20 -15.39
CA LEU A 9 -8.24 -2.19 -15.75
C LEU A 9 -6.96 -1.53 -16.29
N ALA A 10 -7.11 -0.55 -17.18
CA ALA A 10 -5.97 0.20 -17.70
C ALA A 10 -5.25 0.97 -16.59
N PHE A 11 -6.01 1.53 -15.64
CA PHE A 11 -5.46 2.24 -14.48
C PHE A 11 -4.69 1.30 -13.55
N GLU A 12 -5.23 0.11 -13.25
CA GLU A 12 -4.55 -0.92 -12.45
C GLU A 12 -3.19 -1.28 -13.04
N VAL A 13 -3.16 -1.62 -14.33
CA VAL A 13 -1.93 -1.98 -15.05
C VAL A 13 -0.94 -0.81 -15.04
N THR A 14 -1.43 0.42 -15.25
CA THR A 14 -0.59 1.63 -15.23
C THR A 14 0.06 1.85 -13.87
N ILE A 15 -0.72 1.73 -12.78
CA ILE A 15 -0.21 1.84 -11.41
C ILE A 15 0.83 0.76 -11.15
N TYR A 16 0.55 -0.49 -11.54
CA TYR A 16 1.48 -1.61 -11.33
C TYR A 16 2.81 -1.42 -12.06
N ARG A 17 2.77 -1.01 -13.34
CA ARG A 17 3.97 -0.71 -14.14
C ARG A 17 4.75 0.47 -13.56
N HIS A 18 4.05 1.53 -13.14
CA HIS A 18 4.69 2.70 -12.53
C HIS A 18 5.41 2.33 -11.23
N GLN A 19 4.78 1.53 -10.36
CA GLN A 19 5.39 1.05 -9.13
C GLN A 19 6.59 0.14 -9.39
N GLU A 20 6.52 -0.77 -10.36
CA GLU A 20 7.65 -1.63 -10.74
C GLU A 20 8.82 -0.79 -11.25
N PHE A 21 8.57 0.16 -12.13
CA PHE A 21 9.60 1.06 -12.66
C PHE A 21 10.27 1.87 -11.55
N PHE A 22 9.49 2.43 -10.62
CA PHE A 22 10.02 3.16 -9.47
C PHE A 22 10.89 2.26 -8.58
N ARG A 23 10.47 1.02 -8.33
CA ARG A 23 11.24 0.05 -7.52
C ARG A 23 12.56 -0.33 -8.18
N LEU A 24 12.53 -0.64 -9.48
CA LEU A 24 13.73 -0.97 -10.26
C LEU A 24 14.74 0.18 -10.25
N ARG A 25 14.26 1.42 -10.45
CA ARG A 25 15.13 2.60 -10.44
C ARG A 25 15.77 2.88 -9.08
N ASN A 26 15.05 2.63 -7.99
CA ASN A 26 15.52 2.87 -6.63
C ASN A 26 16.15 1.64 -5.96
N LYS A 27 16.30 0.51 -6.68
CA LYS A 27 16.81 -0.78 -6.15
C LYS A 27 16.08 -1.23 -4.87
N LEU A 28 14.77 -0.97 -4.80
CA LEU A 28 13.96 -1.33 -3.63
C LEU A 28 13.51 -2.80 -3.76
N SER A 29 13.75 -3.59 -2.71
CA SER A 29 13.27 -4.98 -2.64
C SER A 29 11.73 -5.01 -2.65
N PRO A 30 11.09 -6.01 -3.30
CA PRO A 30 9.65 -6.19 -3.17
C PRO A 30 9.27 -6.32 -1.69
N PRO A 31 8.19 -5.66 -1.25
CA PRO A 31 7.85 -5.61 0.14
C PRO A 31 7.30 -6.98 0.56
N PRO A 32 7.87 -7.68 1.57
CA PRO A 32 7.40 -9.00 2.02
C PRO A 32 5.96 -9.02 2.52
N SER A 33 5.40 -7.86 2.86
CA SER A 33 3.98 -7.68 3.16
C SER A 33 3.42 -6.58 2.25
N ARG A 34 2.17 -6.69 1.77
CA ARG A 34 1.48 -5.65 0.96
C ARG A 34 1.17 -4.37 1.77
N THR A 35 2.07 -3.95 2.64
CA THR A 35 1.96 -2.71 3.41
C THR A 35 2.57 -1.57 2.61
N ILE A 36 1.83 -0.47 2.50
CA ILE A 36 2.19 0.77 1.80
C ILE A 36 3.39 1.44 2.48
N PHE A 37 3.48 1.35 3.82
CA PHE A 37 4.60 1.90 4.59
C PHE A 37 5.37 0.77 5.29
N HIS A 38 6.57 0.47 4.79
CA HIS A 38 7.48 -0.52 5.40
C HIS A 38 8.11 -0.07 6.72
N ASP A 39 8.06 1.23 7.00
CA ASP A 39 8.71 1.84 8.18
C ASP A 39 7.94 1.59 9.48
N ILE A 40 6.70 1.11 9.41
CA ILE A 40 5.79 1.15 10.56
C ILE A 40 5.74 -0.20 11.24
N THR A 41 6.80 -0.46 11.98
CA THR A 41 6.88 -1.57 12.91
C THR A 41 5.97 -1.28 14.12
N ARG A 42 5.43 -2.31 14.78
CA ARG A 42 4.61 -2.23 16.03
C ARG A 42 5.18 -1.28 17.10
N GLN A 43 6.49 -1.02 17.09
CA GLN A 43 7.19 -0.09 17.98
C GLN A 43 6.91 1.40 17.71
N HIS A 44 6.47 1.78 16.50
CA HIS A 44 6.12 3.17 16.18
C HIS A 44 4.70 3.58 16.65
N LEU A 45 3.93 2.65 17.21
CA LEU A 45 2.59 2.94 17.74
C LEU A 45 2.64 3.97 18.89
N ASP A 46 3.76 4.04 19.61
CA ASP A 46 3.96 4.93 20.76
C ASP A 46 4.54 6.32 20.38
N ASN A 47 4.98 6.53 19.14
CA ASN A 47 5.71 7.75 18.75
C ASN A 47 4.81 8.91 18.28
N GLY A 48 3.52 8.68 17.98
CA GLY A 48 2.58 9.75 17.67
C GLY A 48 1.37 9.37 16.80
N ILE A 49 0.40 10.29 16.71
CA ILE A 49 -0.87 10.15 15.96
C ILE A 49 -0.62 9.87 14.46
N ILE A 50 0.44 10.45 13.89
CA ILE A 50 0.78 10.30 12.46
C ILE A 50 1.19 8.87 12.14
N ASP A 51 2.01 8.24 12.98
CA ASP A 51 2.44 6.85 12.76
C ASP A 51 1.33 5.86 13.11
N CYS A 52 0.44 6.20 14.04
CA CYS A 52 -0.81 5.47 14.28
C CYS A 52 -1.73 5.48 13.05
N ALA A 53 -1.95 6.64 12.43
CA ALA A 53 -2.79 6.75 11.23
C ALA A 53 -2.23 5.92 10.07
N LYS A 54 -0.92 5.98 9.83
CA LYS A 54 -0.27 5.17 8.79
C LYS A 54 -0.29 3.66 9.14
N TYR A 55 -0.21 3.27 10.42
CA TYR A 55 -0.40 1.88 10.85
C TYR A 55 -1.82 1.40 10.55
N PHE A 56 -2.83 2.21 10.90
CA PHE A 56 -4.22 1.91 10.57
C PHE A 56 -4.42 1.79 9.07
N ILE A 57 -3.89 2.69 8.24
CA ILE A 57 -4.00 2.56 6.76
C ILE A 57 -3.40 1.23 6.25
N ASN A 58 -2.31 0.75 6.85
CA ASN A 58 -1.70 -0.52 6.48
C ASN A 58 -2.50 -1.76 6.96
N TYR A 59 -3.13 -1.70 8.14
CA TYR A 59 -3.70 -2.87 8.82
C TYR A 59 -5.20 -2.77 9.10
N PHE A 60 -5.91 -1.74 8.62
CA PHE A 60 -7.33 -1.52 8.93
C PHE A 60 -8.18 -2.72 8.53
N PHE A 61 -8.09 -3.14 7.26
CA PHE A 61 -8.88 -4.27 6.76
C PHE A 61 -8.38 -5.62 7.31
N TYR A 62 -7.10 -5.72 7.68
CA TYR A 62 -6.55 -6.91 8.32
C TYR A 62 -7.06 -7.08 9.76
N LYS A 63 -7.21 -5.97 10.50
CA LYS A 63 -7.59 -5.98 11.92
C LYS A 63 -9.11 -5.95 12.12
N PHE A 64 -9.83 -5.19 11.30
CA PHE A 64 -11.28 -4.96 11.41
C PHE A 64 -12.11 -5.65 10.32
N GLY A 65 -11.50 -6.48 9.47
CA GLY A 65 -12.24 -7.12 8.36
C GLY A 65 -13.27 -8.17 8.78
N LEU A 66 -13.32 -8.53 10.06
CA LEU A 66 -14.23 -9.52 10.66
C LEU A 66 -15.30 -8.90 11.59
N GLU A 67 -15.17 -7.61 11.91
CA GLU A 67 -16.08 -6.84 12.79
C GLU A 67 -17.18 -6.16 11.95
#